data_AF-A0A974B515-F1
#
_entry.id   AF-A0A974B515-F1
#
_cell.length_a   1.000
_cell.length_b   1.000
_cell.length_c   1.000
_cell.angle_alpha   90.00
_cell.angle_beta   90.00
_cell.angle_gamma   90.00
#
_symmetry.space_group_name_H-M   'P 1'
#
loop_
_entity.id
_entity.type
_entity.pdbx_description
1 polymer ?
#
loop_
_entity_poly.entity_id
_entity_poly.type
_entity_poly.pdbx_seq_one_letter_code
_entity_poly.pdbx_strand_id
1 'polypeptide(L)'
;AKLATAVEGFEPEQQKQQQSYFVRLGSLSTKLQHRALQHSLGKLQSARHSSQDLLAQLQSALDLVEHLKQGMDQRLQGGQEKLQQMWLEWSKKQPGGDKDQVPPEAVESGTLAMLQGLTQQLQSSCQPLVSSLQGLPAGIQDTAGQVRHNVEELRAALASATSLQDVTGSVLARARAHAAKARQLMDELVEHVASNTPLTWLVGPFAPSSQRPVEMK
;
A
#
# COMPACT_ATOMS: atom_id res chain seq x y z
N ALA A 1 15.62 -12.30 21.30
CA ALA A 1 16.59 -13.21 20.66
C ALA A 1 16.16 -14.69 20.73
N LYS A 2 16.00 -15.32 21.91
CA LYS A 2 15.76 -16.79 22.01
C LYS A 2 14.52 -17.33 21.28
N LEU A 3 13.48 -16.52 21.09
CA LEU A 3 12.24 -16.90 20.38
C LEU A 3 12.19 -16.36 18.93
N ALA A 4 13.25 -15.70 18.47
CA ALA A 4 13.29 -15.10 17.15
C ALA A 4 13.35 -16.20 16.08
N THR A 5 12.62 -16.00 14.99
CA THR A 5 12.59 -16.89 13.82
C THR A 5 13.14 -16.11 12.63
N ALA A 6 14.01 -16.76 11.85
CA ALA A 6 14.52 -16.18 10.61
C ALA A 6 13.37 -15.93 9.62
N VAL A 7 13.44 -14.80 8.92
CA VAL A 7 12.45 -14.37 7.91
C VAL A 7 13.12 -14.46 6.56
N GLU A 8 12.44 -15.00 5.57
CA GLU A 8 12.97 -15.06 4.21
C GLU A 8 13.18 -13.63 3.68
N GLY A 9 14.43 -13.27 3.36
CA GLY A 9 14.84 -11.92 2.96
C GLY A 9 15.47 -11.04 4.05
N PHE A 10 15.63 -11.52 5.29
CA PHE A 10 16.39 -10.81 6.35
C PHE A 10 17.50 -11.69 6.93
N GLU A 11 18.74 -11.22 6.85
CA GLU A 11 19.89 -11.88 7.49
C GLU A 11 19.74 -11.84 9.03
N PRO A 12 19.95 -12.96 9.75
CA PRO A 12 19.79 -13.01 11.20
C PRO A 12 20.76 -12.09 11.95
N GLU A 13 21.89 -11.76 11.34
CA GLU A 13 22.88 -10.83 11.89
C GLU A 13 22.41 -9.36 11.84
N GLN A 14 21.77 -8.95 10.74
CA GLN A 14 21.18 -7.61 10.61
C GLN A 14 20.00 -7.40 11.56
N GLN A 15 19.16 -8.42 11.75
CA GLN A 15 18.06 -8.39 12.72
C GLN A 15 18.56 -8.17 14.15
N LYS A 16 19.70 -8.79 14.51
CA LYS A 16 20.31 -8.66 15.83
C LYS A 16 20.95 -7.29 16.04
N GLN A 17 21.60 -6.73 15.01
CA GLN A 17 22.18 -5.38 15.03
C GLN A 17 21.10 -4.29 15.13
N GLN A 18 20.00 -4.43 14.39
CA GLN A 18 18.87 -3.48 14.40
C GLN A 18 17.87 -3.72 15.55
N GLN A 19 18.14 -4.71 16.40
CA GLN A 19 17.23 -5.17 17.45
C GLN A 19 15.80 -5.42 16.95
N SER A 20 15.66 -5.95 15.73
CA SER A 20 14.42 -6.08 14.98
C SER A 20 14.09 -7.55 14.79
N TYR A 21 13.26 -8.12 15.67
CA TYR A 21 13.02 -9.56 15.75
C TYR A 21 11.62 -9.96 15.28
N PHE A 22 11.54 -11.04 14.51
CA PHE A 22 10.29 -11.67 14.13
C PHE A 22 10.08 -12.95 14.93
N VAL A 23 8.83 -13.24 15.30
CA VAL A 23 8.49 -14.37 16.17
C VAL A 23 7.26 -15.08 15.64
N ARG A 24 7.23 -16.41 15.74
CA ARG A 24 6.02 -17.18 15.47
C ARG A 24 5.05 -17.03 16.64
N LEU A 25 3.77 -16.84 16.36
CA LEU A 25 2.74 -16.71 17.40
C LEU A 25 2.71 -17.89 18.37
N GLY A 26 2.92 -19.11 17.90
CA GLY A 26 2.96 -20.34 18.70
C GLY A 26 4.15 -20.46 19.64
N SER A 27 5.20 -19.68 19.43
CA SER A 27 6.38 -19.66 20.30
C SER A 27 6.22 -18.69 21.49
N LEU A 28 5.11 -17.95 21.55
CA LEU A 28 4.84 -16.95 22.58
C LEU A 28 3.94 -17.51 23.69
N SER A 29 4.03 -16.95 24.89
CA SER A 29 3.03 -17.21 25.93
C SER A 29 1.67 -16.65 25.52
N THR A 30 0.57 -17.21 26.05
CA THR A 30 -0.80 -16.81 25.68
C THR A 30 -1.07 -15.31 25.76
N LYS A 31 -0.52 -14.62 26.78
CA LYS A 31 -0.63 -13.16 26.93
C LYS A 31 0.15 -12.40 25.86
N LEU A 32 1.39 -12.82 25.58
CA LEU A 32 2.23 -12.19 24.56
C LEU A 32 1.71 -12.48 23.15
N GLN A 33 1.21 -13.69 22.92
CA GLN A 33 0.55 -14.09 21.68
C GLN A 33 -0.64 -13.18 21.38
N HIS A 34 -1.56 -12.96 22.32
CA HIS A 34 -2.70 -12.05 22.13
C HIS A 34 -2.24 -10.63 21.82
N ARG A 35 -1.25 -10.11 22.53
CA ARG A 35 -0.74 -8.75 22.31
C ARG A 35 -0.05 -8.61 20.95
N ALA A 36 0.77 -9.59 20.57
CA ALA A 36 1.45 -9.63 19.28
C ALA A 36 0.45 -9.74 18.13
N LEU A 37 -0.58 -10.57 18.30
CA LEU A 37 -1.69 -10.70 17.36
C LEU A 37 -2.42 -9.38 17.14
N GLN A 38 -2.92 -8.76 18.23
CA GLN A 38 -3.66 -7.50 18.13
C GLN A 38 -2.82 -6.40 17.47
N HIS A 39 -1.54 -6.31 17.82
CA HIS A 39 -0.64 -5.33 17.24
C HIS A 39 -0.40 -5.58 15.75
N SER A 40 -0.16 -6.83 15.33
CA SER A 40 0.04 -7.18 13.92
C SER A 40 -1.21 -7.01 13.07
N LEU A 41 -2.39 -7.38 13.60
CA LEU A 41 -3.67 -7.11 12.95
C LEU A 41 -3.93 -5.61 12.82
N GLY A 42 -3.64 -4.82 13.86
CA GLY A 42 -3.76 -3.37 13.80
C GLY A 42 -2.90 -2.76 12.71
N LYS A 43 -1.64 -3.20 12.57
CA LYS A 43 -0.76 -2.79 11.47
C LYS A 43 -1.32 -3.16 10.10
N LEU A 44 -1.82 -4.38 9.95
CA LEU A 44 -2.41 -4.85 8.69
C LEU A 44 -3.66 -4.03 8.33
N GLN A 45 -4.50 -3.71 9.31
CA GLN A 45 -5.66 -2.83 9.14
C GLN A 45 -5.22 -1.41 8.75
N SER A 46 -4.23 -0.82 9.41
CA SER A 46 -3.70 0.50 9.03
C SER A 46 -3.16 0.51 7.59
N ALA A 47 -2.41 -0.53 7.20
CA ALA A 47 -1.90 -0.68 5.84
C ALA A 47 -3.04 -0.81 4.81
N ARG A 48 -4.11 -1.55 5.14
CA ARG A 48 -5.33 -1.64 4.32
C ARG A 48 -5.97 -0.27 4.14
N HIS A 49 -6.26 0.46 5.22
CA HIS A 49 -6.88 1.79 5.11
C HIS A 49 -6.03 2.75 4.27
N SER A 50 -4.72 2.80 4.51
CA SER A 50 -3.82 3.64 3.72
C SER A 50 -3.81 3.25 2.23
N SER A 51 -3.88 1.97 1.91
CA SER A 51 -3.92 1.51 0.52
C SER A 51 -5.27 1.78 -0.14
N GLN A 52 -6.37 1.67 0.61
CA GLN A 52 -7.71 2.06 0.16
C GLN A 52 -7.79 3.56 -0.14
N ASP A 53 -7.19 4.40 0.71
CA ASP A 53 -7.12 5.85 0.49
C ASP A 53 -6.35 6.21 -0.79
N LEU A 54 -5.25 5.51 -1.07
CA LEU A 54 -4.48 5.66 -2.32
C LEU A 54 -5.30 5.20 -3.54
N LEU A 55 -5.97 4.05 -3.44
CA LEU A 55 -6.84 3.52 -4.49
C LEU A 55 -8.02 4.47 -4.77
N ALA A 56 -8.62 5.07 -3.75
CA ALA A 56 -9.70 6.04 -3.91
C ALA A 56 -9.22 7.32 -4.59
N GLN A 57 -8.04 7.84 -4.22
CA GLN A 57 -7.42 8.98 -4.91
C GLN A 57 -7.13 8.66 -6.38
N LEU A 58 -6.61 7.47 -6.66
CA LEU A 58 -6.33 7.01 -8.02
C LEU A 58 -7.62 6.89 -8.84
N GLN A 59 -8.69 6.30 -8.29
CA GLN A 59 -9.99 6.23 -8.94
C GLN A 59 -10.56 7.61 -9.26
N SER A 60 -10.53 8.54 -8.30
CA SER A 60 -10.98 9.92 -8.51
C SER A 60 -10.18 10.62 -9.62
N ALA A 61 -8.86 10.38 -9.69
CA ALA A 61 -8.03 10.96 -10.75
C ALA A 61 -8.36 10.36 -12.13
N LEU A 62 -8.55 9.03 -12.21
CA LEU A 62 -8.98 8.36 -13.45
C LEU A 62 -10.33 8.88 -13.96
N ASP A 63 -11.29 9.07 -13.05
CA ASP A 63 -12.61 9.61 -13.39
C ASP A 63 -12.49 11.03 -13.96
N LEU A 64 -11.69 11.90 -13.35
CA LEU A 64 -11.50 13.26 -13.84
C LEU A 64 -10.80 13.31 -15.20
N VAL A 65 -9.82 12.42 -15.45
CA VAL A 65 -9.19 12.28 -16.77
C VAL A 65 -10.22 11.85 -17.82
N GLU A 66 -11.12 10.92 -17.50
CA GLU A 66 -12.17 10.50 -18.42
C GLU A 66 -13.14 11.63 -18.76
N HIS A 67 -13.57 12.40 -17.76
CA HIS A 67 -14.45 13.55 -17.96
C HIS A 67 -13.80 14.64 -18.82
N LEU A 68 -12.49 14.87 -18.65
CA LEU A 68 -11.74 15.78 -19.51
C LEU A 68 -11.75 15.32 -20.98
N LYS A 69 -11.57 14.02 -21.21
CA LYS A 69 -11.57 13.46 -22.58
C LYS A 69 -12.94 13.46 -23.25
N GLN A 70 -14.03 13.45 -22.48
CA GLN A 70 -15.39 13.45 -22.99
C GLN A 70 -15.91 14.83 -23.41
N GLY A 71 -15.13 15.92 -23.26
CA GLY A 71 -15.40 17.21 -23.92
C GLY A 71 -16.68 17.93 -23.49
N MET A 72 -17.20 17.69 -22.28
CA MET A 72 -18.35 18.45 -21.77
C MET A 72 -17.88 19.84 -21.28
N ASP A 73 -17.91 20.84 -22.15
CA ASP A 73 -17.32 22.19 -21.95
C ASP A 73 -17.59 22.83 -20.58
N GLN A 74 -18.79 22.66 -19.99
CA GLN A 74 -19.12 23.22 -18.66
C GLN A 74 -18.59 22.39 -17.48
N ARG A 75 -18.38 21.07 -17.64
CA ARG A 75 -17.74 20.21 -16.63
C ARG A 75 -16.23 20.16 -16.79
N LEU A 76 -15.72 20.51 -17.97
CA LEU A 76 -14.31 20.48 -18.31
C LEU A 76 -13.50 21.39 -17.39
N GLN A 77 -13.99 22.61 -17.16
CA GLN A 77 -13.32 23.61 -16.33
C GLN A 77 -13.27 23.17 -14.86
N GLY A 78 -14.39 22.72 -14.28
CA GLY A 78 -14.41 22.22 -12.90
C GLY A 78 -13.63 20.91 -12.70
N GLY A 79 -13.59 20.04 -13.70
CA GLY A 79 -12.78 18.82 -13.68
C GLY A 79 -11.28 19.11 -13.72
N GLN A 80 -10.86 20.09 -14.55
CA GLN A 80 -9.48 20.56 -14.65
C GLN A 80 -9.01 21.22 -13.35
N GLU A 81 -9.83 22.11 -12.76
CA GLU A 81 -9.53 22.76 -11.48
C GLU A 81 -9.34 21.72 -10.36
N LYS A 82 -10.21 20.70 -10.31
CA LYS A 82 -10.11 19.64 -9.30
C LYS A 82 -8.88 18.76 -9.50
N LEU A 83 -8.51 18.45 -10.73
CA LEU A 83 -7.26 17.73 -11.03
C LEU A 83 -6.04 18.56 -10.65
N GLN A 84 -6.04 19.85 -10.98
CA GLN A 84 -4.98 20.76 -10.60
C GLN A 84 -4.84 20.83 -9.07
N GLN A 85 -5.95 20.91 -8.33
CA GLN A 85 -5.94 20.88 -6.87
C GLN A 85 -5.39 19.55 -6.32
N MET A 86 -5.87 18.41 -6.83
CA MET A 86 -5.38 17.09 -6.42
C MET A 86 -3.88 16.95 -6.66
N TRP A 87 -3.41 17.39 -7.82
CA TRP A 87 -2.00 17.35 -8.15
C TRP A 87 -1.16 18.30 -7.28
N LEU A 88 -1.65 19.51 -6.99
CA LEU A 88 -0.98 20.42 -6.06
C LEU A 88 -0.83 19.79 -4.67
N GLU A 89 -1.91 19.20 -4.16
CA GLU A 89 -1.92 18.54 -2.85
C GLU A 89 -1.02 17.30 -2.82
N TRP A 90 -0.99 16.52 -3.90
CA TRP A 90 -0.07 15.39 -4.04
C TRP A 90 1.39 15.84 -4.13
N SER A 91 1.68 16.89 -4.91
CA SER A 91 3.02 17.45 -5.09
C SER A 91 3.60 17.98 -3.78
N LYS A 92 2.80 18.71 -2.98
CA LYS A 92 3.17 19.15 -1.63
C LYS A 92 3.53 18.00 -0.68
N LYS A 93 2.94 16.82 -0.88
CA LYS A 93 3.20 15.62 -0.08
C LYS A 93 4.46 14.86 -0.53
N GLN A 94 5.06 15.23 -1.66
CA GLN A 94 6.31 14.62 -2.12
C GLN A 94 7.54 15.27 -1.47
N PRO A 95 8.61 14.50 -1.18
CA PRO A 95 9.86 15.04 -0.67
C PRO A 95 10.52 15.96 -1.73
N GLY A 96 10.61 17.26 -1.44
CA GLY A 96 11.24 18.25 -2.33
C GLY A 96 10.28 19.14 -3.13
N GLY A 97 8.98 19.19 -2.79
CA GLY A 97 8.01 20.05 -3.45
C GLY A 97 8.22 21.54 -3.18
N ASP A 98 9.09 22.19 -3.95
CA ASP A 98 9.17 23.65 -3.98
C ASP A 98 8.04 24.23 -4.84
N LYS A 99 7.54 25.39 -4.40
CA LYS A 99 6.40 26.09 -4.97
C LYS A 99 6.79 26.74 -6.29
N ASP A 100 6.01 26.56 -7.35
CA ASP A 100 5.46 27.72 -8.04
C ASP A 100 4.32 27.35 -8.99
N GLN A 101 3.52 28.37 -9.32
CA GLN A 101 2.31 28.33 -10.13
C GLN A 101 2.53 27.66 -11.50
N VAL A 102 1.55 26.87 -11.93
CA VAL A 102 1.75 25.87 -12.99
C VAL A 102 0.88 26.22 -14.21
N PRO A 103 1.47 26.33 -15.41
CA PRO A 103 0.74 26.56 -16.66
C PRO A 103 -0.29 25.44 -16.98
N PRO A 104 -1.34 25.73 -17.76
CA PRO A 104 -2.35 24.75 -18.17
C PRO A 104 -1.78 23.49 -18.86
N GLU A 105 -0.73 23.64 -19.68
CA GLU A 105 -0.03 22.52 -20.34
C GLU A 105 0.69 21.59 -19.34
N ALA A 106 1.04 22.11 -18.16
CA ALA A 106 1.65 21.32 -17.10
C ALA A 106 0.61 20.61 -16.20
N VAL A 107 -0.70 20.88 -16.36
CA VAL A 107 -1.76 20.12 -15.68
C VAL A 107 -1.87 18.71 -16.26
N GLU A 108 -1.70 18.53 -17.57
CA GLU A 108 -1.79 17.21 -18.21
C GLU A 108 -0.62 16.30 -17.82
N SER A 109 0.60 16.81 -17.98
CA SER A 109 1.84 16.14 -17.54
C SER A 109 1.85 15.91 -16.03
N GLY A 110 1.40 16.90 -15.25
CA GLY A 110 1.26 16.79 -13.80
C GLY A 110 0.24 15.73 -13.36
N THR A 111 -0.88 15.60 -14.08
CA THR A 111 -1.89 14.57 -13.81
C THR A 111 -1.35 13.17 -14.10
N LEU A 112 -0.64 12.99 -15.21
CA LEU A 112 0.01 11.72 -15.53
C LEU A 112 1.07 11.35 -14.48
N ALA A 113 1.93 12.30 -14.11
CA ALA A 113 2.94 12.12 -13.07
C ALA A 113 2.30 11.78 -11.71
N MET A 114 1.17 12.41 -11.37
CA MET A 114 0.38 12.09 -10.17
C MET A 114 -0.15 10.65 -10.23
N LEU A 115 -0.76 10.23 -11.34
CA LEU A 115 -1.28 8.87 -11.50
C LEU A 115 -0.17 7.83 -11.35
N GLN A 116 0.97 8.04 -12.00
CA GLN A 116 2.14 7.18 -11.89
C GLN A 116 2.70 7.17 -10.46
N GLY A 117 2.79 8.34 -9.83
CA GLY A 117 3.26 8.49 -8.46
C GLY A 117 2.37 7.81 -7.41
N LEU A 118 1.05 8.00 -7.51
CA LEU A 118 0.07 7.31 -6.66
C LEU A 118 0.15 5.79 -6.81
N THR A 119 0.30 5.31 -8.05
CA THR A 119 0.43 3.88 -8.32
C THR A 119 1.74 3.32 -7.78
N GLN A 120 2.83 4.09 -7.87
CA GLN A 120 4.12 3.72 -7.29
C GLN A 120 4.07 3.68 -5.76
N GLN A 121 3.39 4.64 -5.12
CA GLN A 121 3.16 4.63 -3.68
C GLN A 121 2.36 3.40 -3.24
N LEU A 122 1.32 3.04 -3.99
CA LEU A 122 0.52 1.83 -3.73
C LEU A 122 1.35 0.55 -3.88
N GLN A 123 2.22 0.48 -4.89
CA GLN A 123 3.11 -0.66 -5.06
C GLN A 123 4.08 -0.79 -3.88
N SER A 124 4.70 0.33 -3.47
CA SER A 124 5.62 0.36 -2.32
C SER A 124 4.92 -0.02 -1.02
N SER A 125 3.65 0.37 -0.82
CA SER A 125 2.87 -0.04 0.36
C SER A 125 2.52 -1.54 0.35
N CYS A 126 2.35 -2.12 -0.84
CA CYS A 126 2.00 -3.54 -1.02
C CYS A 126 3.21 -4.48 -1.03
N GLN A 127 4.42 -3.98 -1.30
CA GLN A 127 5.65 -4.79 -1.33
C GLN A 127 5.87 -5.63 -0.05
N PRO A 128 5.76 -5.07 1.17
CA PRO A 128 5.99 -5.85 2.39
C PRO A 128 4.84 -6.79 2.76
N LEU A 129 3.72 -6.80 2.02
CA LEU A 129 2.56 -7.63 2.36
C LEU A 129 2.94 -9.12 2.42
N VAL A 130 3.59 -9.64 1.37
CA VAL A 130 3.95 -11.07 1.29
C VAL A 130 4.89 -11.49 2.43
N SER A 131 5.89 -10.66 2.75
CA SER A 131 6.83 -10.97 3.84
C SER A 131 6.18 -10.86 5.23
N SER A 132 5.24 -9.94 5.42
CA SER A 132 4.49 -9.78 6.68
C SER A 132 3.47 -10.89 6.96
N LEU A 133 3.13 -11.68 5.95
CA LEU A 133 2.15 -12.75 5.98
C LEU A 133 2.80 -14.14 6.00
N GLN A 134 4.12 -14.21 6.13
CA GLN A 134 4.85 -15.47 6.21
C GLN A 134 4.33 -16.35 7.36
N GLY A 135 4.11 -17.63 7.06
CA GLY A 135 3.62 -18.61 8.03
C GLY A 135 2.10 -18.66 8.18
N LEU A 136 1.34 -17.85 7.43
CA LEU A 136 -0.11 -18.04 7.26
C LEU A 136 -0.43 -19.17 6.28
N PRO A 137 -1.66 -19.72 6.24
CA PRO A 137 -2.08 -20.69 5.23
C PRO A 137 -1.79 -20.22 3.81
N ALA A 138 -1.48 -21.17 2.92
CA ALA A 138 -1.15 -20.89 1.51
C ALA A 138 -2.24 -20.06 0.81
N GLY A 139 -3.52 -20.30 1.10
CA GLY A 139 -4.61 -19.50 0.53
C GLY A 139 -4.53 -18.01 0.85
N ILE A 140 -4.14 -17.64 2.08
CA ILE A 140 -4.01 -16.23 2.49
C ILE A 140 -2.77 -15.59 1.84
N GLN A 141 -1.67 -16.33 1.76
CA GLN A 141 -0.45 -15.86 1.08
C GLN A 141 -0.68 -15.68 -0.42
N ASP A 142 -1.45 -16.58 -1.04
CA ASP A 142 -1.86 -16.47 -2.44
C ASP A 142 -2.71 -15.22 -2.70
N THR A 143 -3.69 -14.93 -1.84
CA THR A 143 -4.45 -13.67 -1.90
C THR A 143 -3.54 -12.44 -1.87
N ALA A 144 -2.52 -12.43 -1.00
CA ALA A 144 -1.55 -11.32 -0.97
C ALA A 144 -0.70 -11.23 -2.24
N GLY A 145 -0.33 -12.37 -2.83
CA GLY A 145 0.29 -12.44 -4.15
C GLY A 145 -0.60 -11.85 -5.25
N GLN A 146 -1.90 -12.18 -5.25
CA GLN A 146 -2.88 -11.64 -6.18
C GLN A 146 -3.09 -10.12 -6.01
N VAL A 147 -3.09 -9.61 -4.77
CA VAL A 147 -3.11 -8.15 -4.51
C VAL A 147 -1.93 -7.48 -5.22
N ARG A 148 -0.72 -7.99 -5.00
CA ARG A 148 0.49 -7.43 -5.61
C ARG A 148 0.44 -7.48 -7.13
N HIS A 149 0.04 -8.62 -7.70
CA HIS A 149 -0.08 -8.78 -9.14
C HIS A 149 -1.07 -7.77 -9.75
N ASN A 150 -2.23 -7.56 -9.12
CA ASN A 150 -3.19 -6.54 -9.61
C ASN A 150 -2.64 -5.12 -9.51
N VAL A 151 -1.89 -4.78 -8.46
CA VAL A 151 -1.23 -3.46 -8.36
C VAL A 151 -0.15 -3.30 -9.43
N GLU A 152 0.59 -4.35 -9.75
CA GLU A 152 1.59 -4.37 -10.82
C GLU A 152 0.94 -4.19 -12.21
N GLU A 153 -0.17 -4.87 -12.49
CA GLU A 153 -0.94 -4.71 -13.74
C GLU A 153 -1.57 -3.32 -13.86
N LEU A 154 -2.09 -2.77 -12.76
CA LEU A 154 -2.55 -1.38 -12.69
C LEU A 154 -1.42 -0.40 -13.08
N ARG A 155 -0.22 -0.61 -12.51
CA ARG A 155 0.96 0.20 -12.85
C ARG A 155 1.35 0.05 -14.31
N ALA A 156 1.41 -1.17 -14.82
CA ALA A 156 1.75 -1.45 -16.22
C ALA A 156 0.76 -0.76 -17.17
N ALA A 157 -0.54 -0.77 -16.85
CA ALA A 157 -1.56 -0.12 -17.65
C ALA A 157 -1.38 1.40 -17.72
N LEU A 158 -0.98 2.05 -16.62
CA LEU A 158 -0.78 3.50 -16.58
C LEU A 158 0.62 3.94 -17.04
N ALA A 159 1.63 3.10 -16.85
CA ALA A 159 3.00 3.36 -17.29
C ALA A 159 3.18 3.29 -18.80
N SER A 160 2.30 2.56 -19.53
CA SER A 160 2.32 2.55 -20.99
C SER A 160 1.87 3.87 -21.62
N ALA A 161 1.24 4.76 -20.85
CA ALA A 161 0.81 6.07 -21.33
C ALA A 161 1.88 7.13 -21.08
N THR A 162 2.28 7.84 -22.14
CA THR A 162 3.25 8.95 -22.08
C THR A 162 2.58 10.32 -22.13
N SER A 163 1.31 10.36 -22.55
CA SER A 163 0.42 11.51 -22.55
C SER A 163 -0.98 11.12 -22.07
N LEU A 164 -1.79 12.11 -21.63
CA LEU A 164 -3.22 11.88 -21.34
C LEU A 164 -4.01 11.37 -22.56
N GLN A 165 -3.52 11.62 -23.78
CA GLN A 165 -4.13 11.06 -24.99
C GLN A 165 -3.99 9.52 -25.04
N ASP A 166 -2.86 8.98 -24.60
CA ASP A 166 -2.56 7.54 -24.55
C ASP A 166 -3.39 6.80 -23.48
N VAL A 167 -3.92 7.53 -22.50
CA VAL A 167 -4.84 7.00 -21.47
C VAL A 167 -6.22 6.79 -22.11
N THR A 168 -6.32 5.81 -23.00
CA THR A 168 -7.55 5.47 -23.73
C THR A 168 -8.62 4.89 -22.79
N GLY A 169 -9.87 4.83 -23.24
CA GLY A 169 -10.97 4.22 -22.47
C GLY A 169 -10.67 2.77 -22.04
N SER A 170 -9.96 2.00 -22.86
CA SER A 170 -9.52 0.65 -22.51
C SER A 170 -8.43 0.63 -21.43
N VAL A 171 -7.51 1.59 -21.46
CA VAL A 171 -6.48 1.74 -20.41
C VAL A 171 -7.13 2.11 -19.08
N LEU A 172 -8.07 3.08 -19.10
CA LEU A 172 -8.86 3.47 -17.93
C LEU A 172 -9.68 2.30 -17.38
N ALA A 173 -10.38 1.56 -18.23
CA ALA A 173 -11.17 0.40 -17.83
C ALA A 173 -10.29 -0.69 -17.19
N ARG A 174 -9.13 -1.00 -17.79
CA ARG A 174 -8.18 -1.98 -17.25
C ARG A 174 -7.61 -1.52 -15.91
N ALA A 175 -7.18 -0.26 -15.80
CA ALA A 175 -6.70 0.32 -14.55
C ALA A 175 -7.78 0.23 -13.45
N ARG A 176 -9.02 0.60 -13.75
CA ARG A 176 -10.13 0.50 -12.78
C ARG A 176 -10.41 -0.94 -12.36
N ALA A 177 -10.39 -1.89 -13.29
CA ALA A 177 -10.61 -3.30 -12.99
C ALA A 177 -9.55 -3.83 -12.01
N HIS A 178 -8.27 -3.57 -12.27
CA HIS A 178 -7.18 -3.97 -11.38
C HIS A 178 -7.21 -3.25 -10.03
N ALA A 179 -7.52 -1.94 -10.01
CA ALA A 179 -7.68 -1.18 -8.77
C ALA A 179 -8.82 -1.74 -7.89
N ALA A 180 -9.97 -2.04 -8.51
CA ALA A 180 -11.11 -2.63 -7.81
C ALA A 180 -10.80 -4.03 -7.29
N LYS A 181 -10.13 -4.86 -8.11
CA LYS A 181 -9.74 -6.22 -7.70
C LYS A 181 -8.71 -6.21 -6.58
N ALA A 182 -7.70 -5.33 -6.65
CA ALA A 182 -6.72 -5.15 -5.58
C ALA A 182 -7.39 -4.73 -4.26
N ARG A 183 -8.35 -3.79 -4.30
CA ARG A 183 -9.13 -3.39 -3.14
C ARG A 183 -9.88 -4.57 -2.52
N GLN A 184 -10.65 -5.29 -3.32
CA GLN A 184 -11.43 -6.44 -2.87
C GLN A 184 -10.53 -7.51 -2.22
N LEU A 185 -9.43 -7.87 -2.87
CA LEU A 185 -8.49 -8.87 -2.37
C LEU A 185 -7.81 -8.42 -1.07
N MET A 186 -7.52 -7.12 -0.90
CA MET A 186 -6.99 -6.61 0.37
C MET A 186 -8.03 -6.72 1.50
N ASP A 187 -9.30 -6.47 1.21
CA ASP A 187 -10.37 -6.60 2.21
C ASP A 187 -10.53 -8.06 2.64
N GLU A 188 -10.61 -8.98 1.67
CA GLU A 188 -10.62 -10.42 1.90
C GLU A 188 -9.40 -10.86 2.71
N LEU A 189 -8.21 -10.36 2.37
CA LEU A 189 -6.97 -10.71 3.06
C LEU A 189 -7.03 -10.34 4.55
N VAL A 190 -7.43 -9.11 4.88
CA VAL A 190 -7.50 -8.68 6.28
C VAL A 190 -8.57 -9.45 7.05
N GLU A 191 -9.72 -9.73 6.42
CA GLU A 191 -10.79 -10.51 7.03
C GLU A 191 -10.39 -11.97 7.29
N HIS A 192 -9.71 -12.61 6.33
CA HIS A 192 -9.21 -13.97 6.49
C HIS A 192 -8.17 -14.08 7.61
N VAL A 193 -7.24 -13.13 7.72
CA VAL A 193 -6.23 -13.11 8.80
C VAL A 193 -6.89 -12.85 10.16
N ALA A 194 -7.89 -11.97 10.22
CA ALA A 194 -8.64 -11.72 11.45
C ALA A 194 -9.43 -12.96 11.92
N SER A 195 -9.97 -13.73 10.98
CA SER A 195 -10.76 -14.94 11.25
C SER A 195 -9.91 -16.18 11.49
N ASN A 196 -8.69 -16.21 10.95
CA ASN A 196 -7.77 -17.34 11.02
C ASN A 196 -6.43 -16.87 11.55
N THR A 197 -6.17 -17.10 12.85
CA THR A 197 -4.88 -16.78 13.45
C THR A 197 -4.07 -18.04 13.74
N PRO A 198 -3.27 -18.53 12.78
CA PRO A 198 -2.47 -19.72 12.99
C PRO A 198 -1.27 -19.42 13.88
N LEU A 199 -0.87 -20.42 14.67
CA LEU A 199 0.32 -20.37 15.52
C LEU A 199 1.62 -20.23 14.70
N THR A 200 1.59 -20.58 13.42
CA THR A 200 2.74 -20.51 12.51
C THR A 200 3.02 -19.12 11.98
N TRP A 201 2.08 -18.16 12.13
CA TRP A 201 2.22 -16.80 11.61
C TRP A 201 3.43 -16.10 12.24
N LEU A 202 4.31 -15.60 11.38
CA LEU A 202 5.51 -14.86 11.72
C LEU A 202 5.16 -13.37 11.84
N VAL A 203 5.19 -12.85 13.07
CA VAL A 203 4.82 -11.47 13.40
C VAL A 203 6.04 -10.65 13.81
N GLY A 204 6.07 -9.38 13.42
CA GLY A 204 7.18 -8.47 13.72
C GLY A 204 7.28 -7.30 12.74
N PRO A 205 8.40 -6.55 12.77
CA PRO A 205 9.48 -6.69 13.75
C PRO A 205 9.10 -6.16 15.14
N PHE A 206 9.64 -6.81 16.18
CA PHE A 206 9.57 -6.38 17.58
C PHE A 206 10.96 -6.04 18.10
N ALA A 207 11.06 -4.95 18.85
CA ALA A 207 12.27 -4.57 19.57
C ALA A 207 12.16 -4.92 21.06
N PRO A 208 13.24 -5.39 21.69
CA PRO A 208 13.29 -5.55 23.14
C PRO A 208 13.20 -4.17 23.79
N SER A 209 12.36 -4.02 24.81
CA SER A 209 12.34 -2.79 25.62
C SER A 209 13.66 -2.70 26.39
N SER A 210 14.42 -1.60 26.22
CA SER A 210 15.68 -1.34 26.95
C SER A 210 15.54 -1.16 28.47
N GLN A 211 14.38 -1.44 29.06
CA GLN A 211 14.19 -1.39 30.51
C GLN A 211 14.74 -2.67 31.14
N ARG A 212 15.97 -2.57 31.65
CA ARG A 212 16.50 -3.50 32.66
C ARG A 212 15.57 -3.48 33.88
N PRO A 213 15.20 -4.63 34.46
CA PRO A 213 14.55 -4.63 35.77
C PRO A 213 15.53 -3.99 36.76
N VAL A 214 15.12 -2.90 37.40
CA VAL A 214 15.84 -2.40 38.58
C VAL A 214 15.58 -3.45 39.67
N GLU A 215 16.61 -4.22 40.03
CA GLU A 215 16.60 -5.02 41.25
C GLU A 215 16.37 -4.07 42.43
N MET A 216 15.14 -4.02 42.94
CA MET A 216 14.89 -3.50 44.27
C MET A 216 15.34 -4.60 45.24
N LYS A 217 16.50 -4.32 45.85
CA LYS A 217 17.09 -5.06 46.96
C LYS A 217 16.18 -5.05 48.19
#